data_AF-A0A0C9ZN50-F1
#
_entry.id   AF-A0A0C9ZN50-F1
#
_cell.length_a   1.000
_cell.length_b   1.000
_cell.length_c   1.000
_cell.angle_alpha   90.00
_cell.angle_beta   90.00
_cell.angle_gamma   90.00
#
_symmetry.space_group_name_H-M   'P 1'
#
loop_
_entity.id
_entity.type
_entity.pdbx_description
1 polymer ?
#
loop_
_entity_poly.entity_id
_entity_poly.type
_entity_poly.pdbx_seq_one_letter_code
_entity_poly.pdbx_strand_id
1 'polypeptide(L)'
;MVLQTIYASKPTARRVQPKARPRIKVILSANARAALKLNQYDKTEKFKKDLDDAWQSLDKVTKTLASKHHKSVQRVQNDLHLGHMKFRSKHSKISAWNAFCWKKGRTMNQSNENAAGSTSTLLDLVRENQMEYHELSTEDKNHLVEEFSEFRESKAIGVRVTTKSKVNDITHTLKAVKNEVCLSPHPPAISITYHPFSSSIISGHRPVSKPYCMQHAGQPIFRFEVLHLQLRALLTSWDL
;
A
#
# COMPACT_ATOMS: atom_id res chain seq x y z
N MET A 1 36.03 9.06 51.03
CA MET A 1 36.67 9.19 49.71
C MET A 1 35.61 8.94 48.65
N VAL A 2 35.22 9.97 47.90
CA VAL A 2 34.12 9.92 46.92
C VAL A 2 34.75 9.96 45.52
N LEU A 3 34.54 8.90 44.74
CA LEU A 3 35.02 8.80 43.36
C LEU A 3 33.96 9.35 42.41
N GLN A 4 34.16 10.57 41.92
CA GLN A 4 33.37 11.16 40.84
C GLN A 4 33.97 10.75 39.49
N THR A 5 33.24 9.91 38.75
CA THR A 5 33.59 9.49 37.39
C THR A 5 33.02 10.49 36.39
N ILE A 6 33.91 11.23 35.71
CA ILE A 6 33.56 12.16 34.63
C ILE A 6 33.45 11.37 33.33
N TYR A 7 32.23 11.15 32.84
CA TYR A 7 32.00 10.58 31.52
C TYR A 7 32.19 11.66 30.45
N ALA A 8 33.28 11.58 29.70
CA ALA A 8 33.53 12.41 28.53
C ALA A 8 32.67 11.96 27.34
N SER A 9 31.74 12.80 26.89
CA SER A 9 30.94 12.57 25.68
C SER A 9 31.82 12.71 24.43
N LYS A 10 31.84 11.68 23.59
CA LYS A 10 32.60 11.68 22.33
C LYS A 10 31.95 12.66 21.34
N PRO A 11 32.69 13.60 20.73
CA PRO A 11 32.14 14.49 19.72
C PRO A 11 31.81 13.68 18.45
N THR A 12 30.53 13.63 18.09
CA THR A 12 30.07 13.03 16.83
C THR A 12 30.57 13.89 15.67
N ALA A 13 31.51 13.36 14.89
CA ALA A 13 32.00 13.98 13.66
C ALA A 13 30.85 14.17 12.67
N ARG A 14 30.34 15.40 12.54
CA ARG A 14 29.38 15.77 11.50
C ARG A 14 30.09 15.65 10.15
N ARG A 15 29.66 14.71 9.31
CA ARG A 15 30.07 14.64 7.90
C ARG A 15 29.61 15.93 7.21
N VAL A 16 30.55 16.85 6.99
CA VAL A 16 30.33 18.05 6.19
C VAL A 16 30.03 17.60 4.76
N GLN A 17 28.78 17.68 4.32
CA GLN A 17 28.47 17.40 2.93
C GLN A 17 29.14 18.44 2.03
N PRO A 18 29.83 18.02 0.97
CA PRO A 18 30.49 18.94 0.06
C PRO A 18 29.45 19.90 -0.55
N LYS A 19 29.78 21.19 -0.56
CA LYS A 19 28.95 22.26 -1.12
C LYS A 19 28.58 21.90 -2.57
N ALA A 20 27.28 21.85 -2.86
CA ALA A 20 26.78 21.47 -4.17
C ALA A 20 27.38 22.38 -5.26
N ARG A 21 28.04 21.78 -6.25
CA ARG A 21 28.60 22.52 -7.38
C ARG A 21 27.47 23.12 -8.23
N PRO A 22 27.59 24.37 -8.71
CA PRO A 22 26.60 24.97 -9.59
C PRO A 22 26.50 24.14 -10.88
N ARG A 23 25.27 23.75 -11.25
CA ARG A 23 25.01 23.01 -12.49
C ARG A 23 25.00 24.00 -13.65
N ILE A 24 25.86 23.76 -14.64
CA ILE A 24 25.86 24.51 -15.90
C ILE A 24 24.53 24.24 -16.61
N LYS A 25 23.78 25.30 -16.92
CA LYS A 25 22.53 25.21 -17.68
C LYS A 25 22.87 25.14 -19.17
N VAL A 26 22.70 23.97 -19.78
CA VAL A 26 22.82 23.80 -21.23
C VAL A 26 21.53 24.27 -21.89
N ILE A 27 21.60 25.33 -22.70
CA ILE A 27 20.46 25.82 -23.49
C ILE A 27 20.51 25.15 -24.86
N LEU A 28 19.52 24.32 -25.16
CA LEU A 28 19.43 23.62 -26.45
C LEU A 28 18.75 24.51 -27.51
N SER A 29 19.24 24.44 -28.74
CA SER A 29 18.62 25.09 -29.89
C SER A 29 17.20 24.53 -30.16
N ALA A 30 16.37 25.27 -30.90
CA ALA A 30 15.03 24.82 -31.26
C ALA A 30 15.07 23.49 -32.05
N ASN A 31 15.99 23.36 -33.00
CA ASN A 31 16.18 22.15 -33.80
C ASN A 31 16.63 20.96 -32.95
N ALA A 32 17.57 21.17 -32.00
CA ALA A 32 17.99 20.12 -31.09
C ALA A 32 16.84 19.63 -30.20
N ARG A 33 15.98 20.54 -29.72
CA ARG A 33 14.77 20.18 -28.96
C ARG A 33 13.77 19.39 -29.81
N ALA A 34 13.54 19.80 -31.06
CA ALA A 34 12.65 19.08 -31.97
C ALA A 34 13.17 17.65 -32.27
N ALA A 35 14.47 17.51 -32.54
CA ALA A 35 15.10 16.21 -32.76
C ALA A 35 15.03 15.30 -31.52
N LEU A 36 15.20 15.85 -30.30
CA LEU A 36 15.02 15.07 -29.07
C LEU A 36 13.58 14.59 -28.90
N LYS A 37 12.60 15.44 -29.22
CA LYS A 37 11.18 15.05 -29.17
C LYS A 37 10.86 13.93 -30.14
N LEU A 38 11.30 14.03 -31.40
CA LEU A 38 11.10 12.97 -32.41
C LEU A 38 11.68 11.64 -31.91
N ASN A 39 12.92 11.67 -31.41
CA ASN A 39 13.55 10.50 -30.82
C ASN A 39 12.80 9.94 -29.60
N GLN A 40 12.16 10.79 -28.80
CA GLN A 40 11.33 10.33 -27.68
C GLN A 40 10.06 9.64 -28.17
N TYR A 41 9.41 10.16 -29.21
CA TYR A 41 8.25 9.52 -29.83
C TYR A 41 8.62 8.15 -30.41
N ASP A 42 9.68 8.07 -31.21
CA ASP A 42 10.16 6.80 -31.79
C ASP A 42 10.45 5.74 -30.72
N LYS A 43 11.08 6.14 -29.61
CA LYS A 43 11.35 5.23 -28.48
C LYS A 43 10.06 4.77 -27.79
N THR A 44 9.11 5.68 -27.62
CA THR A 44 7.83 5.37 -26.98
C THR A 44 7.00 4.42 -27.86
N GLU A 45 6.99 4.64 -29.18
CA GLU A 45 6.29 3.76 -30.12
C GLU A 45 6.93 2.37 -30.16
N LYS A 46 8.26 2.28 -30.23
CA LYS A 46 8.97 1.00 -30.13
C LYS A 46 8.64 0.25 -28.85
N PHE A 47 8.67 0.94 -27.71
CA PHE A 47 8.33 0.33 -26.43
C PHE A 47 6.89 -0.18 -26.37
N LYS A 48 5.92 0.58 -26.91
CA LYS A 48 4.52 0.12 -26.99
C LYS A 48 4.39 -1.13 -27.85
N LYS A 49 5.05 -1.13 -29.02
CA LYS A 49 5.07 -2.30 -29.90
C LYS A 49 5.67 -3.53 -29.20
N ASP A 50 6.81 -3.36 -28.53
CA ASP A 50 7.46 -4.45 -27.79
C ASP A 50 6.56 -5.01 -26.68
N LEU A 51 5.78 -4.15 -26.01
CA LEU A 51 4.77 -4.59 -25.03
C LEU A 51 3.64 -5.38 -25.69
N ASP A 52 3.10 -4.91 -26.81
CA ASP A 52 2.03 -5.61 -27.54
C ASP A 52 2.50 -6.98 -28.03
N ASP A 53 3.72 -7.05 -28.56
CA ASP A 53 4.36 -8.30 -29.01
C ASP A 53 4.55 -9.27 -27.83
N ALA A 54 4.98 -8.77 -26.67
CA ALA A 54 5.11 -9.57 -25.45
C ALA A 54 3.76 -10.12 -24.96
N TRP A 55 2.70 -9.31 -25.00
CA TRP A 55 1.35 -9.74 -24.62
C TRP A 55 0.80 -10.82 -25.54
N GLN A 56 1.00 -10.69 -26.85
CA GLN A 56 0.60 -11.71 -27.83
C GLN A 56 1.37 -13.03 -27.61
N SER A 57 2.67 -12.95 -27.32
CA SER A 57 3.48 -14.12 -26.98
C SER A 57 2.96 -14.84 -25.74
N LEU A 58 2.60 -14.10 -24.68
CA LEU A 58 2.05 -14.65 -23.45
C LEU A 58 0.70 -15.34 -23.69
N ASP A 59 -0.18 -14.76 -24.50
CA ASP A 59 -1.46 -15.38 -24.88
C ASP A 59 -1.24 -16.70 -25.65
N LYS A 60 -0.29 -16.72 -26.59
CA LYS A 60 0.08 -17.93 -27.33
C LYS A 60 0.61 -19.03 -26.41
N VAL A 61 1.50 -18.69 -25.47
CA VAL A 61 2.02 -19.63 -24.46
C VAL A 61 0.88 -20.16 -23.58
N THR A 62 -0.02 -19.28 -23.14
CA THR A 62 -1.18 -19.65 -22.32
C THR A 62 -2.08 -20.66 -23.03
N LYS A 63 -2.44 -20.40 -24.30
CA LYS A 63 -3.25 -21.32 -25.12
C LYS A 63 -2.54 -22.66 -25.35
N THR A 64 -1.23 -22.62 -25.60
CA THR A 64 -0.41 -23.84 -25.77
C THR A 64 -0.39 -24.68 -24.50
N LEU A 65 -0.20 -24.07 -23.33
CA LEU A 65 -0.25 -24.75 -22.04
C LEU A 65 -1.65 -25.31 -21.73
N ALA A 66 -2.69 -24.54 -22.01
CA ALA A 66 -4.08 -24.96 -21.85
C ALA A 66 -4.38 -26.21 -22.69
N SER A 67 -4.02 -26.20 -23.98
CA SER A 67 -4.16 -27.34 -24.87
C SER A 67 -3.31 -28.54 -24.43
N LYS A 68 -2.01 -28.33 -24.15
CA LYS A 68 -1.07 -29.41 -23.77
C LYS A 68 -1.50 -30.13 -22.49
N HIS A 69 -2.03 -29.40 -21.51
CA HIS A 69 -2.41 -29.93 -20.20
C HIS A 69 -3.91 -30.17 -20.02
N HIS A 70 -4.71 -30.02 -21.08
CA HIS A 70 -6.16 -30.25 -21.06
C HIS A 70 -6.86 -29.40 -19.97
N LYS A 71 -6.46 -28.13 -19.86
CA LYS A 71 -7.01 -27.16 -18.92
C LYS A 71 -7.67 -26.02 -19.68
N SER A 72 -8.66 -25.37 -19.07
CA SER A 72 -9.20 -24.11 -19.59
C SER A 72 -8.12 -23.03 -19.64
N VAL A 73 -8.14 -22.19 -20.69
CA VAL A 73 -7.26 -21.01 -20.84
C VAL A 73 -7.29 -20.12 -19.59
N GLN A 74 -8.48 -19.83 -19.07
CA GLN A 74 -8.67 -18.99 -17.88
C GLN A 74 -7.94 -19.51 -16.64
N ARG A 75 -7.95 -20.83 -16.41
CA ARG A 75 -7.21 -21.46 -15.32
C ARG A 75 -5.70 -21.26 -15.46
N VAL A 76 -5.17 -21.40 -16.67
CA VAL A 76 -3.74 -21.19 -16.95
C VAL A 76 -3.36 -19.71 -16.79
N GLN A 77 -4.21 -18.78 -17.25
CA GLN A 77 -4.01 -17.34 -17.03
C GLN A 77 -3.96 -17.00 -15.54
N ASN A 78 -4.91 -17.50 -14.75
CA ASN A 78 -4.91 -17.30 -13.30
C ASN A 78 -3.63 -17.84 -12.64
N ASP A 79 -3.19 -19.04 -13.05
CA ASP A 79 -1.95 -19.65 -12.55
C ASP A 79 -0.69 -18.82 -12.92
N LEU A 80 -0.66 -18.21 -14.12
CA LEU A 80 0.43 -17.35 -14.59
C LEU A 80 0.43 -15.98 -13.89
N HIS A 81 -0.71 -15.30 -13.82
CA HIS A 81 -0.81 -13.95 -13.24
C HIS A 81 -0.63 -13.93 -11.73
N LEU A 82 -1.22 -14.90 -11.04
CA LEU A 82 -1.20 -14.95 -9.58
C LEU A 82 0.02 -15.72 -9.04
N GLY A 83 0.80 -16.32 -9.95
CA GLY A 83 1.93 -17.17 -9.65
C GLY A 83 1.46 -18.54 -9.15
N HIS A 84 2.17 -19.59 -9.57
CA HIS A 84 1.87 -20.99 -9.23
C HIS A 84 1.77 -21.28 -7.72
N MET A 85 2.27 -20.37 -6.88
CA MET A 85 2.45 -20.53 -5.44
C MET A 85 1.36 -19.88 -4.57
N LYS A 86 0.56 -18.93 -5.07
CA LYS A 86 -0.24 -18.07 -4.16
C LYS A 86 -1.55 -18.64 -3.62
N PHE A 87 -2.01 -19.78 -4.14
CA PHE A 87 -3.23 -20.43 -3.62
C PHE A 87 -3.05 -21.91 -3.27
N ARG A 88 -1.81 -22.41 -3.34
CA ARG A 88 -1.45 -23.74 -2.80
C ARG A 88 -0.97 -23.68 -1.36
N SER A 89 -1.16 -22.56 -0.65
CA SER A 89 -1.52 -22.70 0.76
C SER A 89 -2.87 -23.40 0.79
N LYS A 90 -2.86 -24.73 0.57
CA LYS A 90 -3.91 -25.63 1.03
C LYS A 90 -4.33 -25.05 2.35
N HIS A 91 -5.58 -24.63 2.46
CA HIS A 91 -6.16 -24.27 3.73
C HIS A 91 -5.87 -25.49 4.61
N SER A 92 -4.82 -25.40 5.44
CA SER A 92 -4.58 -26.41 6.43
C SER A 92 -5.89 -26.48 7.17
N LYS A 93 -6.46 -27.69 7.26
CA LYS A 93 -7.73 -27.92 7.93
C LYS A 93 -7.67 -27.12 9.22
N ILE A 94 -8.63 -26.22 9.40
CA ILE A 94 -8.65 -25.35 10.56
C ILE A 94 -8.65 -26.27 11.77
N SER A 95 -7.58 -26.21 12.57
CA SER A 95 -7.51 -26.96 13.81
C SER A 95 -8.20 -26.16 14.90
N ALA A 96 -8.87 -26.86 15.82
CA ALA A 96 -9.48 -26.24 16.99
C ALA A 96 -8.45 -25.45 17.80
N TRP A 97 -7.20 -25.94 17.88
CA TRP A 97 -6.10 -25.23 18.52
C TRP A 97 -5.80 -23.87 17.86
N ASN A 98 -5.72 -23.80 16.52
CA ASN A 98 -5.46 -22.54 15.82
C ASN A 98 -6.61 -21.55 16.00
N ALA A 99 -7.85 -22.04 15.97
CA ALA A 99 -9.04 -21.24 16.23
C ALA A 99 -9.06 -20.69 17.68
N PHE A 100 -8.69 -21.53 18.66
CA PHE A 100 -8.57 -21.13 20.05
C PHE A 100 -7.50 -20.05 20.26
N CYS A 101 -6.28 -20.25 19.74
CA CYS A 101 -5.22 -19.24 19.83
C CYS A 101 -5.63 -17.92 19.16
N TRP A 102 -6.35 -17.97 18.06
CA TRP A 102 -6.91 -16.77 17.42
C TRP A 102 -7.89 -16.04 18.34
N LYS A 103 -8.85 -16.76 18.95
CA LYS A 103 -9.86 -16.17 19.84
C LYS A 103 -9.20 -15.53 21.07
N LYS A 104 -8.25 -16.22 21.69
CA LYS A 104 -7.47 -15.71 22.84
C LYS A 104 -6.62 -14.50 22.48
N GLY A 105 -5.98 -14.51 21.32
CA GLY A 105 -5.25 -13.34 20.82
C GLY A 105 -6.17 -12.13 20.66
N ARG A 106 -7.42 -12.32 20.24
CA ARG A 106 -8.39 -11.23 20.10
C ARG A 106 -8.83 -10.66 21.45
N THR A 107 -9.12 -11.51 22.43
CA THR A 107 -9.54 -11.05 23.77
C THR A 107 -8.43 -10.29 24.47
N MET A 108 -7.18 -10.75 24.36
CA MET A 108 -6.02 -10.05 24.95
C MET A 108 -5.74 -8.70 24.27
N ASN A 109 -5.87 -8.63 22.94
CA ASN A 109 -5.70 -7.36 22.23
C ASN A 109 -6.80 -6.36 22.60
N GLN A 110 -8.04 -6.81 22.78
CA GLN A 110 -9.15 -5.94 23.19
C GLN A 110 -8.99 -5.43 24.64
N SER A 111 -8.46 -6.25 25.56
CA SER A 111 -8.18 -5.79 26.93
C SER A 111 -7.00 -4.82 27.00
N ASN A 112 -6.00 -4.99 26.13
CA ASN A 112 -4.75 -4.23 26.15
C ASN A 112 -4.77 -2.94 25.33
N GLU A 113 -5.85 -2.59 24.62
CA GLU A 113 -5.98 -1.28 23.95
C GLU A 113 -5.86 -0.10 24.94
N ASN A 114 -6.01 -0.35 26.24
CA ASN A 114 -5.78 0.64 27.31
C ASN A 114 -4.37 0.60 27.93
N ALA A 115 -3.57 -0.44 27.65
CA ALA A 115 -2.25 -0.66 28.25
C ALA A 115 -1.16 -0.69 27.18
N ALA A 116 -0.69 0.50 26.78
CA ALA A 116 0.39 0.66 25.82
C ALA A 116 1.72 0.10 26.35
N GLY A 117 2.01 -1.18 26.10
CA GLY A 117 3.37 -1.69 26.33
C GLY A 117 3.57 -3.21 26.36
N SER A 118 2.55 -4.01 26.64
CA SER A 118 2.74 -5.46 26.76
C SER A 118 2.52 -6.17 25.43
N THR A 119 3.60 -6.30 24.65
CA THR A 119 3.62 -7.22 23.51
C THR A 119 3.87 -8.63 24.06
N SER A 120 2.85 -9.25 24.66
CA SER A 120 2.99 -10.64 25.10
C SER A 120 3.35 -11.49 23.88
N THR A 121 4.42 -12.27 24.00
CA THR A 121 4.88 -13.11 22.91
C THR A 121 3.85 -14.20 22.67
N LEU A 122 3.61 -14.60 21.41
CA LEU A 122 2.66 -15.69 21.08
C LEU A 122 2.93 -16.96 21.89
N LEU A 123 4.19 -17.19 22.27
CA LEU A 123 4.62 -18.31 23.12
C LEU A 123 4.03 -18.24 24.53
N ASP A 124 3.91 -17.06 25.11
CA ASP A 124 3.36 -16.86 26.46
C ASP A 124 1.86 -17.13 26.43
N LEU A 125 1.17 -16.62 25.40
CA LEU A 125 -0.25 -16.88 25.17
C LEU A 125 -0.52 -18.38 25.01
N VAL A 126 0.32 -19.10 24.25
CA VAL A 126 0.20 -20.55 24.09
C VAL A 126 0.40 -21.27 25.42
N ARG A 127 1.40 -20.88 26.21
CA ARG A 127 1.73 -21.53 27.48
C ARG A 127 0.64 -21.33 28.53
N GLU A 128 0.16 -20.10 28.69
CA GLU A 128 -0.84 -19.74 29.70
C GLU A 128 -2.21 -20.38 29.44
N ASN A 129 -2.58 -20.52 28.16
CA ASN A 129 -3.92 -20.98 27.77
C ASN A 129 -3.95 -22.46 27.38
N GLN A 130 -2.85 -23.21 27.56
CA GLN A 130 -2.78 -24.62 27.17
C GLN A 130 -3.74 -25.49 27.99
N MET A 131 -3.80 -25.30 29.32
CA MET A 131 -4.68 -26.09 30.19
C MET A 131 -6.15 -25.85 29.86
N GLU A 132 -6.53 -24.58 29.70
CA GLU A 132 -7.91 -24.19 29.36
C GLU A 132 -8.39 -24.85 28.05
N TYR A 133 -7.53 -24.94 27.04
CA TYR A 133 -7.89 -25.65 25.80
C TYR A 133 -8.12 -27.16 26.01
N HIS A 134 -7.35 -27.79 26.90
CA HIS A 134 -7.54 -29.21 27.20
C HIS A 134 -8.85 -29.45 27.96
N GLU A 135 -9.28 -28.49 28.79
CA GLU A 135 -10.54 -28.52 29.53
C GLU A 135 -11.77 -28.27 28.64
N LEU A 136 -11.62 -27.64 27.48
CA LEU A 136 -12.73 -27.43 26.54
C LEU A 136 -13.35 -28.75 26.07
N SER A 137 -14.69 -28.75 26.02
CA SER A 137 -15.47 -29.84 25.44
C SER A 137 -15.20 -30.00 23.93
N THR A 138 -15.64 -31.12 23.35
CA THR A 138 -15.49 -31.35 21.92
C THR A 138 -16.42 -30.41 21.13
N GLU A 139 -17.59 -30.13 21.69
CA GLU A 139 -18.60 -29.22 21.18
C GLU A 139 -18.04 -27.78 21.11
N ASP A 140 -17.41 -27.30 22.19
CA ASP A 140 -16.78 -25.98 22.21
C ASP A 140 -15.65 -25.86 21.20
N LYS A 141 -14.82 -26.92 21.08
CA LYS A 141 -13.74 -26.98 20.08
C LYS A 141 -14.29 -26.88 18.65
N ASN A 142 -15.41 -27.53 18.36
CA ASN A 142 -16.06 -27.46 17.05
C ASN A 142 -16.65 -26.07 16.79
N HIS A 143 -17.31 -25.47 17.79
CA HIS A 143 -17.82 -24.10 17.71
C HIS A 143 -16.69 -23.09 17.42
N LEU A 144 -15.51 -23.25 18.04
CA LEU A 144 -14.35 -22.41 17.75
C LEU A 144 -13.89 -22.53 16.29
N VAL A 145 -13.87 -23.76 15.75
CA VAL A 145 -13.51 -24.01 14.35
C VAL A 145 -14.50 -23.35 13.40
N GLU A 146 -15.79 -23.46 13.68
CA GLU A 146 -16.87 -22.85 12.90
C GLU A 146 -16.77 -21.32 12.91
N GLU A 147 -16.73 -20.70 14.09
CA GLU A 147 -16.57 -19.25 14.26
C GLU A 147 -15.32 -18.72 13.53
N PHE A 148 -14.19 -19.43 13.63
CA PHE A 148 -12.97 -19.04 12.95
C PHE A 148 -13.04 -19.25 11.43
N SER A 149 -13.80 -20.24 10.95
CA SER A 149 -14.03 -20.46 9.52
C SER A 149 -14.84 -19.32 8.91
N GLU A 150 -15.93 -18.91 9.55
CA GLU A 150 -16.74 -17.75 9.15
C GLU A 150 -15.91 -16.46 9.19
N PHE A 151 -15.07 -16.29 10.22
CA PHE A 151 -14.14 -15.16 10.27
C PHE A 151 -13.15 -15.17 9.09
N ARG A 152 -12.62 -16.33 8.69
CA ARG A 152 -11.71 -16.42 7.54
C ARG A 152 -12.41 -16.14 6.22
N GLU A 153 -13.66 -16.56 6.07
CA GLU A 153 -14.46 -16.33 4.87
C GLU A 153 -14.87 -14.85 4.76
N SER A 154 -15.32 -14.25 5.88
CA SER A 154 -15.71 -12.84 5.96
C SER A 154 -14.50 -11.90 5.87
N LYS A 155 -13.34 -12.33 6.36
CA LYS A 155 -12.05 -11.66 6.10
C LYS A 155 -11.65 -11.97 4.68
N ALA A 156 -12.35 -11.35 3.73
CA ALA A 156 -11.96 -11.23 2.34
C ALA A 156 -10.44 -11.01 2.34
N ILE A 157 -9.72 -11.85 1.58
CA ILE A 157 -8.28 -11.75 1.38
C ILE A 157 -8.04 -10.48 0.53
N GLY A 158 -8.42 -9.32 1.07
CA GLY A 158 -7.98 -8.05 0.61
C GLY A 158 -6.50 -8.03 0.89
N VAL A 159 -5.70 -7.92 -0.16
CA VAL A 159 -4.30 -7.52 -0.06
C VAL A 159 -4.25 -6.43 0.99
N ARG A 160 -3.59 -6.69 2.12
CA ARG A 160 -3.57 -5.74 3.24
C ARG A 160 -2.81 -4.51 2.78
N VAL A 161 -3.51 -3.55 2.17
CA VAL A 161 -2.92 -2.30 1.71
C VAL A 161 -2.66 -1.47 2.96
N THR A 162 -1.44 -1.61 3.48
CA THR A 162 -1.00 -0.84 4.64
C THR A 162 -1.14 0.64 4.34
N THR A 163 -1.37 1.47 5.37
CA THR A 163 -1.41 2.94 5.20
C THR A 163 -0.15 3.44 4.48
N LYS A 164 1.01 2.84 4.78
CA LYS A 164 2.26 3.11 4.08
C LYS A 164 2.21 2.76 2.59
N SER A 165 1.65 1.61 2.22
CA SER A 165 1.43 1.25 0.81
C SER A 165 0.52 2.25 0.12
N LYS A 166 -0.60 2.64 0.74
CA LYS A 166 -1.50 3.68 0.20
C LYS A 166 -0.77 5.01 -0.03
N VAL A 167 0.01 5.46 0.97
CA VAL A 167 0.80 6.69 0.87
C VAL A 167 1.84 6.58 -0.25
N ASN A 168 2.52 5.44 -0.38
CA ASN A 168 3.48 5.21 -1.45
C ASN A 168 2.81 5.23 -2.83
N ASP A 169 1.67 4.56 -2.99
CA ASP A 169 0.92 4.54 -4.25
C ASP A 169 0.44 5.94 -4.64
N ILE A 170 -0.10 6.70 -3.68
CA ILE A 170 -0.49 8.10 -3.88
C ILE A 170 0.73 8.93 -4.28
N THR A 171 1.85 8.80 -3.57
CA THR A 171 3.09 9.55 -3.84
C THR A 171 3.62 9.24 -5.24
N HIS A 172 3.64 7.96 -5.62
CA HIS A 172 4.08 7.53 -6.95
C HIS A 172 3.15 8.03 -8.05
N THR A 173 1.84 7.92 -7.86
CA THR A 173 0.84 8.39 -8.82
C THR A 173 0.93 9.91 -9.01
N LEU A 174 1.02 10.68 -7.92
CA LEU A 174 1.20 12.13 -7.99
C LEU A 174 2.51 12.52 -8.67
N LYS A 175 3.59 11.77 -8.43
CA LYS A 175 4.87 12.01 -9.10
C LYS A 175 4.79 11.72 -10.60
N ALA A 176 4.10 10.65 -11.00
CA ALA A 176 3.89 10.32 -12.40
C ALA A 176 3.05 11.40 -13.09
N VAL A 177 1.91 11.79 -12.51
CA VAL A 177 1.06 12.88 -13.01
C VAL A 177 1.85 14.18 -13.13
N LYS A 178 2.65 14.53 -12.12
CA LYS A 178 3.52 15.71 -12.17
C LYS A 178 4.50 15.65 -13.34
N ASN A 179 5.13 14.51 -13.58
CA ASN A 179 6.06 14.36 -14.69
C ASN A 179 5.36 14.53 -16.04
N GLU A 180 4.18 13.92 -16.24
CA GLU A 180 3.40 14.07 -17.47
C GLU A 180 2.95 15.52 -17.71
N VAL A 181 2.41 16.18 -16.67
CA VAL A 181 1.95 17.57 -16.75
C VAL A 181 3.12 18.53 -17.02
N CYS A 182 4.28 18.31 -16.40
CA CYS A 182 5.47 19.12 -16.64
C CYS A 182 6.10 18.92 -18.03
N LEU A 183 5.77 17.83 -18.74
CA LEU A 183 6.25 17.58 -20.10
C LEU A 183 5.31 18.16 -21.17
N SER A 184 4.13 18.67 -20.80
CA SER A 184 3.21 19.33 -21.74
C SER A 184 3.72 20.71 -22.19
N PRO A 185 3.75 21.01 -23.50
CA PRO A 185 4.26 22.28 -24.05
C PRO A 185 3.37 23.49 -23.80
N HIS A 186 2.15 23.29 -23.33
CA HIS A 186 1.28 24.34 -22.80
C HIS A 186 0.96 23.95 -21.36
N PRO A 187 1.50 24.65 -20.35
CA PRO A 187 1.07 24.41 -18.98
C PRO A 187 -0.38 24.90 -18.90
N PRO A 188 -1.39 24.02 -18.76
CA PRO A 188 -2.67 24.50 -18.28
C PRO A 188 -2.44 25.22 -16.96
N ALA A 189 -3.07 26.37 -16.76
CA ALA A 189 -3.09 27.06 -15.48
C ALA A 189 -3.91 26.21 -14.50
N ILE A 190 -3.30 25.13 -13.98
CA ILE A 190 -3.92 24.28 -12.97
C ILE A 190 -3.66 24.95 -11.62
N SER A 191 -4.61 25.75 -11.17
CA SER A 191 -4.66 26.22 -9.79
C SER A 191 -5.21 25.11 -8.90
N ILE A 192 -4.32 24.44 -8.17
CA ILE A 192 -4.72 23.51 -7.10
C ILE A 192 -5.08 24.37 -5.89
N THR A 193 -6.36 24.72 -5.74
CA THR A 193 -6.87 25.41 -4.55
C THR A 193 -7.11 24.38 -3.45
N TYR A 194 -6.28 24.39 -2.42
CA TYR A 194 -6.51 23.59 -1.22
C TYR A 194 -7.61 24.26 -0.39
N HIS A 195 -8.78 23.64 -0.32
CA HIS A 195 -9.79 24.02 0.66
C HIS A 195 -9.52 23.23 1.95
N PRO A 196 -9.09 23.87 3.05
CA PRO A 196 -9.01 23.18 4.32
C PRO A 196 -10.42 22.77 4.72
N PHE A 197 -10.69 21.47 4.78
CA PHE A 197 -11.92 20.94 5.34
C PHE A 197 -11.95 21.33 6.82
N SER A 198 -12.74 22.37 7.15
CA SER A 198 -13.08 22.69 8.53
C SER A 198 -13.94 21.55 9.06
N SER A 199 -13.38 20.72 9.91
CA SER A 199 -14.07 19.60 10.53
C SER A 199 -15.02 20.11 11.62
N SER A 200 -16.19 20.62 11.23
CA SER A 200 -17.35 20.71 12.12
C SER A 200 -18.07 19.36 12.09
N ILE A 201 -17.64 18.46 12.98
CA ILE A 201 -18.34 17.22 13.28
C ILE A 201 -19.61 17.62 14.06
N ILE A 202 -20.73 17.79 13.36
CA ILE A 202 -22.06 17.79 13.98
C ILE A 202 -22.93 16.79 13.20
N SER A 203 -23.25 15.70 13.91
CA SER A 203 -24.40 14.81 13.71
C SER A 203 -24.58 14.10 12.35
N GLY A 204 -24.32 12.79 12.37
CA GLY A 204 -25.36 11.80 12.03
C GLY A 204 -25.61 11.41 10.57
N HIS A 205 -25.10 12.11 9.56
CA HIS A 205 -25.27 11.69 8.16
C HIS A 205 -23.95 11.69 7.39
N ARG A 206 -23.60 10.53 6.80
CA ARG A 206 -22.49 10.44 5.84
C ARG A 206 -22.89 11.12 4.53
N PRO A 207 -22.23 12.20 4.09
CA PRO A 207 -22.43 12.69 2.74
C PRO A 207 -21.68 11.77 1.78
N VAL A 208 -22.41 11.22 0.80
CA VAL A 208 -21.80 10.61 -0.39
C VAL A 208 -21.54 11.74 -1.38
N SER A 209 -20.36 12.35 -1.34
CA SER A 209 -19.97 13.35 -2.33
C SER A 209 -19.69 12.66 -3.67
N LYS A 210 -20.60 12.87 -4.64
CA LYS A 210 -20.35 12.54 -6.05
C LYS A 210 -19.54 13.68 -6.67
N PRO A 211 -18.46 13.41 -7.44
CA PRO A 211 -17.79 14.45 -8.20
C PRO A 211 -18.73 14.99 -9.29
N TYR A 212 -18.84 16.31 -9.41
CA TYR A 212 -19.55 16.98 -10.50
C TYR A 212 -18.61 17.95 -11.23
N CYS A 213 -18.72 17.99 -12.55
CA CYS A 213 -17.94 18.88 -13.41
C CYS A 213 -18.76 20.15 -13.67
N MET A 214 -18.26 21.32 -13.28
CA MET A 214 -18.84 22.61 -13.68
C MET A 214 -17.95 23.25 -14.75
N GLN A 215 -18.53 23.53 -15.92
CA GLN A 215 -17.89 24.31 -16.97
C GLN A 215 -18.23 25.79 -16.75
N HIS A 216 -17.23 26.60 -16.40
CA HIS A 216 -17.33 28.06 -16.48
C HIS A 216 -16.56 28.54 -17.71
N ALA A 217 -17.26 29.22 -18.62
CA ALA A 217 -16.73 30.07 -19.68
C ALA A 217 -15.52 29.52 -20.48
N GLY A 218 -15.72 28.42 -21.21
CA GLY A 218 -14.87 28.07 -22.35
C GLY A 218 -13.49 27.46 -22.04
N GLN A 219 -13.16 27.20 -20.76
CA GLN A 219 -12.00 26.37 -20.40
C GLN A 219 -12.41 25.22 -19.48
N PRO A 220 -12.03 23.97 -19.79
CA PRO A 220 -12.30 22.85 -18.91
C PRO A 220 -11.44 22.96 -17.64
N ILE A 221 -12.06 23.37 -16.53
CA ILE A 221 -11.44 23.36 -15.21
C ILE A 221 -11.76 22.01 -14.56
N PHE A 222 -10.75 21.15 -14.45
CA PHE A 222 -10.86 19.91 -13.70
C PHE A 222 -10.61 20.16 -12.21
N ARG A 223 -11.69 20.28 -11.43
CA ARG A 223 -11.61 20.29 -9.96
C ARG A 223 -11.52 18.85 -9.45
N PHE A 224 -10.39 18.47 -8.87
CA PHE A 224 -10.25 17.24 -8.10
C PHE A 224 -10.44 17.58 -6.62
N GLU A 225 -11.58 17.19 -6.03
CA GLU A 225 -11.70 17.15 -4.58
C GLU A 225 -10.87 15.96 -4.07
N VAL A 226 -9.65 16.25 -3.62
CA VAL A 226 -8.82 15.26 -2.93
C VAL A 226 -9.42 15.07 -1.54
N LEU A 227 -10.16 13.97 -1.34
CA LEU A 227 -10.59 13.52 -0.02
C LEU A 227 -9.36 13.30 0.86
N HIS A 228 -9.12 14.24 1.77
CA HIS A 228 -8.02 14.17 2.72
C HIS A 228 -8.36 13.15 3.82
N LEU A 229 -7.72 11.98 3.77
CA LEU A 229 -7.66 11.08 4.93
C LEU A 229 -6.77 11.76 5.98
N GLN A 230 -7.37 12.26 7.06
CA GLN A 230 -6.64 12.78 8.23
C GLN A 230 -5.72 11.69 8.80
N LEU A 231 -4.41 11.86 8.64
CA LEU A 231 -3.40 11.18 9.45
C LEU A 231 -3.13 12.06 10.68
N ARG A 232 -4.03 12.02 11.66
CA ARG A 232 -3.89 12.75 12.92
C ARG A 232 -3.49 11.77 14.02
N ALA A 233 -2.19 11.58 14.20
CA ALA A 233 -1.52 11.20 15.45
C ALA A 233 -0.04 10.88 15.15
N LEU A 234 0.87 11.32 16.03
CA LEU A 234 2.32 11.00 16.09
C LEU A 234 3.31 11.95 15.40
N LEU A 235 3.11 13.27 15.51
CA LEU A 235 4.21 14.25 15.45
C LEU A 235 4.04 15.35 16.51
N THR A 236 3.81 14.94 17.76
CA THR A 236 3.97 15.81 18.95
C THR A 236 4.75 15.04 20.00
N SER A 237 6.02 14.84 19.69
CA SER A 237 7.11 14.33 20.51
C SER A 237 8.28 14.44 19.55
N TRP A 238 9.44 14.93 19.99
CA TRP A 238 10.49 15.53 19.17
C TRP A 238 10.24 17.01 18.88
N ASP A 239 10.18 17.80 19.96
CA ASP A 239 11.20 18.81 20.23
C ASP A 239 11.20 19.10 21.75
N LEU A 240 12.42 19.29 22.27
CA LEU A 240 12.86 19.67 23.64
C LEU A 240 11.80 19.96 24.71
#